data_AF-A0A4P5Z7I5-F1
#
_entry.id   AF-A0A4P5Z7I5-F1
#
_cell.length_a   1.000
_cell.length_b   1.000
_cell.length_c   1.000
_cell.angle_alpha   90.00
_cell.angle_beta   90.00
_cell.angle_gamma   90.00
#
_symmetry.space_group_name_H-M   'P 1'
#
loop_
_entity.id
_entity.type
_entity.pdbx_description
1 polymer ?
#
loop_
_entity_poly.entity_id
_entity_poly.type
_entity_poly.pdbx_seq_one_letter_code
_entity_poly.pdbx_strand_id
1 'polypeptide(L)'
;MVTNSSHTLFLVRSAFAADRDLFDYDGQKNAGKEVKKIIFIGDAGTHGGRGNHEFMAGEILLARALHAAYPGVHCVLYSTKHWPKDVGHADAIIVALNHGQRAATDPNIAAAIKRGAGFGALHFGVEVNKGEAGNNYLSWMGGYFETFYSVNPWWTPKYHQFPDHPVARGVKPFSVRDEWYYHMRFVPDEKGVTPILSDLPPLNTAGKNRSDRGGNEFVHADVAAGKPQHMAWVYERPDGGRGFGFTGLHVHANLGNDSFRTVLLNGVAWVAKLEIPKDGVPSTPVDTKALEQVIDDARAALAAGK
;
A
#
# COMPACT_ATOMS: atom_id res chain seq x y z
N MET A 1 -57.74 -20.67 0.63
CA MET A 1 -56.55 -20.58 1.51
C MET A 1 -55.33 -20.48 0.61
N VAL A 2 -55.03 -19.26 0.13
CA VAL A 2 -53.91 -18.39 0.58
C VAL A 2 -52.57 -19.08 0.32
N THR A 3 -52.13 -19.15 -0.95
CA THR A 3 -51.31 -18.18 -1.71
C THR A 3 -49.86 -18.03 -1.23
N ASN A 4 -48.96 -18.59 -2.05
CA ASN A 4 -47.54 -18.28 -2.15
C ASN A 4 -47.27 -16.78 -2.03
N SER A 5 -46.40 -16.40 -1.10
CA SER A 5 -45.76 -15.09 -1.12
C SER A 5 -44.32 -15.23 -1.56
N SER A 6 -44.12 -14.85 -2.82
CA SER A 6 -42.85 -14.68 -3.49
C SER A 6 -41.90 -13.83 -2.63
N HIS A 7 -40.70 -14.35 -2.40
CA HIS A 7 -39.59 -13.55 -1.92
C HIS A 7 -39.23 -12.51 -2.98
N THR A 8 -39.59 -11.26 -2.72
CA THR A 8 -39.10 -10.09 -3.45
C THR A 8 -37.61 -9.96 -3.18
N LEU A 9 -36.80 -10.57 -4.05
CA LEU A 9 -35.38 -10.31 -4.17
C LEU A 9 -35.23 -8.82 -4.50
N PHE A 10 -34.82 -8.02 -3.52
CA PHE A 10 -34.45 -6.62 -3.71
C PHE A 10 -33.22 -6.58 -4.63
N LEU A 11 -33.48 -6.57 -5.94
CA LEU A 11 -32.57 -6.06 -6.95
C LEU A 11 -32.50 -4.54 -6.77
N VAL A 12 -31.75 -4.08 -5.77
CA VAL A 12 -31.11 -2.77 -5.89
C VAL A 12 -30.02 -2.97 -6.93
N ARG A 13 -30.37 -2.76 -8.20
CA ARG A 13 -29.37 -2.44 -9.22
C ARG A 13 -28.64 -1.21 -8.70
N SER A 14 -27.47 -1.44 -8.12
CA SER A 14 -26.54 -0.40 -7.70
C SER A 14 -26.34 0.54 -8.89
N ALA A 15 -26.70 1.81 -8.70
CA ALA A 15 -26.47 2.88 -9.68
C ALA A 15 -24.97 3.20 -9.87
N PHE A 16 -24.06 2.38 -9.33
CA PHE A 16 -22.62 2.61 -9.32
C PHE A 16 -21.82 1.78 -10.32
N ALA A 17 -22.47 1.03 -11.22
CA ALA A 17 -21.78 0.40 -12.35
C ALA A 17 -21.56 1.41 -13.51
N ALA A 18 -21.11 2.63 -13.18
CA ALA A 18 -20.44 3.46 -14.17
C ALA A 18 -19.12 2.76 -14.55
N ASP A 19 -18.66 2.95 -15.78
CA ASP A 19 -17.36 2.46 -16.23
C ASP A 19 -16.28 3.09 -15.34
N ARG A 20 -15.74 2.34 -14.36
CA ARG A 20 -14.74 2.84 -13.41
C ARG A 20 -13.36 2.67 -14.01
N ASP A 21 -13.12 3.39 -15.11
CA ASP A 21 -11.81 3.43 -15.75
C ASP A 21 -10.79 4.00 -14.75
N LEU A 22 -9.68 3.28 -14.58
CA LEU A 22 -8.57 3.66 -13.71
C LEU A 22 -7.91 4.97 -14.12
N PHE A 23 -8.21 5.49 -15.31
CA PHE A 23 -7.67 6.74 -15.82
C PHE A 23 -8.75 7.81 -16.09
N ASP A 24 -9.96 7.61 -15.57
CA ASP A 24 -11.05 8.61 -15.58
C ASP A 24 -10.95 9.56 -14.37
N TYR A 25 -9.99 10.47 -14.43
CA TYR A 25 -9.70 11.45 -13.37
C TYR A 25 -10.88 12.38 -13.08
N ASP A 26 -11.53 12.89 -14.14
CA ASP A 26 -12.65 13.81 -14.01
C ASP A 26 -13.89 13.08 -13.49
N GLY A 27 -14.16 11.86 -13.95
CA GLY A 27 -15.27 11.05 -13.44
C GLY A 27 -15.08 10.67 -11.98
N GLN A 28 -13.87 10.34 -11.54
CA GLN A 28 -13.62 10.14 -10.10
C GLN A 28 -13.87 11.42 -9.30
N LYS A 29 -13.30 12.55 -9.73
CA LYS A 29 -13.45 13.83 -9.04
C LYS A 29 -14.91 14.23 -8.88
N ASN A 30 -15.71 14.02 -9.94
CA ASN A 30 -17.13 14.38 -9.99
C ASN A 30 -18.06 13.29 -9.43
N ALA A 31 -17.55 12.12 -9.03
CA ALA A 31 -18.35 11.07 -8.44
C ALA A 31 -19.03 11.52 -7.14
N GLY A 32 -20.22 10.97 -6.87
CA GLY A 32 -21.05 11.31 -5.72
C GLY A 32 -20.32 11.22 -4.38
N LYS A 33 -20.88 11.86 -3.35
CA LYS A 33 -20.25 11.97 -2.01
C LYS A 33 -20.16 10.62 -1.31
N GLU A 34 -21.05 9.70 -1.67
CA GLU A 34 -21.12 8.31 -1.23
C GLU A 34 -20.06 7.42 -1.88
N VAL A 35 -19.46 7.85 -2.99
CA VAL A 35 -18.38 7.13 -3.66
C VAL A 35 -17.06 7.43 -2.97
N LYS A 36 -16.40 6.37 -2.51
CA LYS A 36 -15.07 6.41 -1.93
C LYS A 36 -14.02 6.60 -3.03
N LYS A 37 -13.23 7.68 -2.96
CA LYS A 37 -12.26 8.09 -3.98
C LYS A 37 -10.84 7.75 -3.52
N ILE A 38 -10.18 6.82 -4.21
CA ILE A 38 -8.81 6.39 -3.88
C ILE A 38 -7.88 6.77 -5.03
N ILE A 39 -6.81 7.50 -4.73
CA ILE A 39 -5.79 7.85 -5.70
C ILE A 39 -4.56 6.99 -5.47
N PHE A 40 -4.11 6.32 -6.52
CA PHE A 40 -2.82 5.64 -6.60
C PHE A 40 -1.83 6.50 -7.38
N ILE A 41 -0.57 6.52 -6.94
CA ILE A 41 0.51 7.21 -7.63
C ILE A 41 1.72 6.28 -7.73
N GLY A 42 1.91 5.74 -8.93
CA GLY A 42 2.94 4.76 -9.23
C GLY A 42 4.11 5.37 -9.97
N ASP A 43 5.31 4.83 -9.77
CA ASP A 43 6.44 5.19 -10.62
C ASP A 43 6.28 4.65 -12.03
N ALA A 44 6.51 5.52 -13.02
CA ALA A 44 6.60 5.14 -14.42
C ALA A 44 7.91 4.39 -14.75
N GLY A 45 8.92 4.50 -13.89
CA GLY A 45 10.20 3.79 -14.01
C GLY A 45 10.20 2.46 -13.26
N THR A 46 10.93 1.47 -13.79
CA THR A 46 11.28 0.24 -13.09
C THR A 46 12.65 0.36 -12.42
N HIS A 47 12.97 -0.58 -11.54
CA HIS A 47 14.31 -0.70 -10.95
C HIS A 47 14.98 -1.98 -11.42
N GLY A 48 15.75 -1.88 -12.50
CA GLY A 48 16.35 -3.04 -13.15
C GLY A 48 15.43 -3.71 -14.16
N GLY A 49 15.56 -5.03 -14.30
CA GLY A 49 14.85 -5.82 -15.31
C GLY A 49 13.34 -5.94 -15.06
N ARG A 50 12.60 -6.39 -16.08
CA ARG A 50 11.16 -6.64 -16.02
C ARG A 50 10.78 -7.46 -14.78
N GLY A 51 9.72 -7.04 -14.10
CA GLY A 51 9.25 -7.65 -12.86
C GLY A 51 9.78 -6.98 -11.58
N ASN A 52 10.76 -6.08 -11.67
CA ASN A 52 11.25 -5.31 -10.52
C ASN A 52 10.66 -3.89 -10.51
N HIS A 53 10.04 -3.52 -9.40
CA HIS A 53 9.40 -2.21 -9.19
C HIS A 53 8.37 -1.88 -10.30
N GLU A 54 7.56 -2.87 -10.70
CA GLU A 54 6.45 -2.67 -11.64
C GLU A 54 5.25 -2.02 -10.91
N PHE A 55 5.48 -0.86 -10.28
CA PHE A 55 4.55 -0.26 -9.34
C PHE A 55 3.20 0.08 -9.96
N MET A 56 3.18 0.70 -11.15
CA MET A 56 1.95 0.95 -11.89
C MET A 56 1.15 -0.33 -12.14
N ALA A 57 1.83 -1.44 -12.46
CA ALA A 57 1.16 -2.72 -12.69
C ALA A 57 0.58 -3.30 -11.39
N GLY A 58 1.33 -3.21 -10.29
CA GLY A 58 0.86 -3.60 -8.97
C GLY A 58 -0.37 -2.80 -8.53
N GLU A 59 -0.36 -1.49 -8.70
CA GLU A 59 -1.49 -0.62 -8.35
C GLU A 59 -2.72 -0.85 -9.24
N ILE A 60 -2.54 -1.14 -10.55
CA ILE A 60 -3.66 -1.53 -11.44
C ILE A 60 -4.35 -2.78 -10.89
N LEU A 61 -3.56 -3.77 -10.48
CA LEU A 61 -4.07 -5.03 -9.92
C LEU A 61 -4.86 -4.77 -8.63
N LEU A 62 -4.31 -3.97 -7.71
CA LEU A 62 -4.99 -3.62 -6.46
C LEU A 62 -6.28 -2.84 -6.71
N ALA A 63 -6.25 -1.85 -7.60
CA ALA A 63 -7.41 -1.03 -7.92
C ALA A 63 -8.55 -1.84 -8.57
N ARG A 64 -8.23 -2.75 -9.50
CA ARG A 64 -9.21 -3.68 -10.10
C ARG A 64 -9.85 -4.58 -9.05
N ALA A 65 -9.07 -5.11 -8.11
CA ALA A 65 -9.59 -5.92 -7.01
C ALA A 65 -10.48 -5.11 -6.06
N LEU A 66 -10.10 -3.87 -5.72
CA LEU A 66 -10.93 -2.96 -4.91
C LEU A 66 -12.25 -2.63 -5.61
N HIS A 67 -12.24 -2.39 -6.93
CA HIS A 67 -13.47 -2.17 -7.68
C HIS A 67 -14.40 -3.39 -7.65
N ALA A 68 -13.83 -4.59 -7.81
CA ALA A 68 -14.60 -5.83 -7.75
C ALA A 68 -15.20 -6.07 -6.36
N ALA A 69 -14.45 -5.77 -5.30
CA ALA A 69 -14.88 -5.95 -3.91
C ALA A 69 -15.89 -4.89 -3.45
N TYR A 70 -15.76 -3.65 -3.94
CA TYR A 70 -16.51 -2.50 -3.44
C TYR A 70 -17.18 -1.73 -4.59
N PRO A 71 -18.50 -1.91 -4.81
CA PRO A 71 -19.23 -1.16 -5.85
C PRO A 71 -19.20 0.36 -5.66
N GLY A 72 -19.10 0.83 -4.41
CA GLY A 72 -19.04 2.25 -4.04
C GLY A 72 -17.63 2.85 -4.01
N VAL A 73 -16.62 2.20 -4.59
CA VAL A 73 -15.25 2.70 -4.69
C VAL A 73 -14.93 3.07 -6.13
N HIS A 74 -14.30 4.22 -6.33
CA HIS A 74 -13.68 4.63 -7.58
C HIS A 74 -12.20 4.91 -7.32
N CYS A 75 -11.32 4.12 -7.93
CA CYS A 75 -9.87 4.29 -7.88
C CYS A 75 -9.38 4.90 -9.19
N VAL A 76 -8.41 5.81 -9.14
CA VAL A 76 -7.66 6.27 -10.32
C VAL A 76 -6.16 6.19 -10.06
N LEU A 77 -5.40 6.04 -11.14
CA LEU A 77 -3.96 5.86 -11.11
C LEU A 77 -3.27 6.98 -11.86
N TYR A 78 -2.31 7.62 -11.21
CA TYR A 78 -1.39 8.56 -11.83
C TYR A 78 0.00 7.95 -11.88
N SER A 79 0.78 8.33 -12.88
CA SER A 79 2.21 7.98 -12.95
C SER A 79 3.11 9.14 -12.53
N THR A 80 4.39 8.86 -12.23
CA THR A 80 5.39 9.93 -12.02
C THR A 80 5.59 10.84 -13.24
N LYS A 81 5.26 10.36 -14.44
CA LYS A 81 5.23 11.14 -15.70
C LYS A 81 3.96 12.00 -15.85
N HIS A 82 2.86 11.56 -15.26
CA HIS A 82 1.58 12.27 -15.23
C HIS A 82 1.15 12.55 -13.78
N TRP A 83 1.97 13.27 -13.03
CA TRP A 83 1.70 13.51 -11.61
C TRP A 83 0.42 14.34 -11.39
N PRO A 84 -0.43 13.99 -10.40
CA PRO A 84 -1.70 14.67 -10.22
C PRO A 84 -1.50 16.12 -9.80
N LYS A 85 -2.28 17.03 -10.41
CA LYS A 85 -2.30 18.45 -10.05
C LYS A 85 -3.29 18.77 -8.93
N ASP A 86 -4.25 17.88 -8.70
CA ASP A 86 -5.30 18.01 -7.69
C ASP A 86 -5.63 16.64 -7.12
N VAL A 87 -5.41 16.48 -5.81
CA VAL A 87 -5.80 15.30 -5.02
C VAL A 87 -6.73 15.71 -3.86
N GLY A 88 -7.24 16.95 -3.89
CA GLY A 88 -8.00 17.59 -2.84
C GLY A 88 -9.41 17.02 -2.64
N HIS A 89 -9.78 15.97 -3.36
CA HIS A 89 -11.06 15.27 -3.24
C HIS A 89 -10.88 13.80 -2.83
N ALA A 90 -9.65 13.29 -2.76
CA ALA A 90 -9.37 11.90 -2.40
C ALA A 90 -9.71 11.59 -0.95
N ASP A 91 -10.25 10.41 -0.69
CA ASP A 91 -10.40 9.85 0.65
C ASP A 91 -9.14 9.10 1.11
N ALA A 92 -8.34 8.60 0.16
CA ALA A 92 -7.05 7.99 0.42
C ALA A 92 -6.09 8.21 -0.76
N ILE A 93 -4.80 8.36 -0.44
CA ILE A 93 -3.71 8.44 -1.41
C ILE A 93 -2.70 7.36 -1.09
N ILE A 94 -2.38 6.51 -2.05
CA ILE A 94 -1.41 5.43 -1.95
C ILE A 94 -0.29 5.70 -2.95
N VAL A 95 0.97 5.59 -2.52
CA VAL A 95 2.12 5.84 -3.39
C VAL A 95 3.05 4.63 -3.45
N ALA A 96 3.48 4.25 -4.65
CA ALA A 96 4.49 3.23 -4.91
C ALA A 96 5.55 3.81 -5.86
N LEU A 97 6.64 4.32 -5.28
CA LEU A 97 7.59 5.21 -5.96
C LEU A 97 9.03 4.70 -5.83
N ASN A 98 9.91 5.01 -6.80
CA ASN A 98 11.35 4.85 -6.61
C ASN A 98 11.91 6.02 -5.79
N HIS A 99 11.52 6.10 -4.52
CA HIS A 99 11.77 7.16 -3.51
C HIS A 99 10.56 8.09 -3.26
N GLY A 100 10.17 8.21 -1.99
CA GLY A 100 8.95 8.91 -1.54
C GLY A 100 9.02 10.43 -1.47
N GLN A 101 10.20 11.04 -1.66
CA GLN A 101 10.44 12.49 -1.45
C GLN A 101 9.38 13.37 -2.08
N ARG A 102 9.06 13.14 -3.36
CA ARG A 102 8.12 13.98 -4.11
C ARG A 102 6.74 13.97 -3.46
N ALA A 103 6.25 12.80 -3.04
CA ALA A 103 4.98 12.68 -2.35
C ALA A 103 5.03 13.31 -0.95
N ALA A 104 6.13 13.09 -0.22
CA ALA A 104 6.32 13.59 1.14
C ALA A 104 6.35 15.12 1.25
N THR A 105 6.68 15.82 0.16
CA THR A 105 6.75 17.30 0.12
C THR A 105 5.73 17.91 -0.83
N ASP A 106 4.77 17.14 -1.35
CA ASP A 106 3.75 17.68 -2.25
C ASP A 106 2.67 18.43 -1.44
N PRO A 107 2.44 19.73 -1.71
CA PRO A 107 1.50 20.53 -0.94
C PRO A 107 0.03 20.09 -1.13
N ASN A 108 -0.33 19.52 -2.29
CA ASN A 108 -1.69 19.03 -2.52
C ASN A 108 -1.95 17.73 -1.75
N ILE A 109 -0.95 16.84 -1.68
CA ILE A 109 -1.02 15.64 -0.83
C ILE A 109 -1.12 16.05 0.64
N ALA A 110 -0.26 16.96 1.10
CA ALA A 110 -0.30 17.48 2.47
C ALA A 110 -1.67 18.10 2.81
N ALA A 111 -2.24 18.89 1.89
CA ALA A 111 -3.57 19.49 2.06
C ALA A 111 -4.68 18.43 2.13
N ALA A 112 -4.61 17.37 1.31
CA ALA A 112 -5.56 16.26 1.36
C ALA A 112 -5.49 15.49 2.67
N ILE A 113 -4.29 15.20 3.16
CA ILE A 113 -4.06 14.51 4.43
C ILE A 113 -4.56 15.35 5.61
N LYS A 114 -4.30 16.67 5.58
CA LYS A 114 -4.81 17.64 6.57
C LYS A 114 -6.34 17.72 6.59
N ARG A 115 -7.00 17.54 5.44
CA ARG A 115 -8.48 17.40 5.39
C ARG A 115 -8.95 16.12 6.09
N GLY A 116 -8.10 15.09 6.17
CA GLY A 116 -8.43 13.79 6.77
C GLY A 116 -8.33 12.62 5.80
N ALA A 117 -7.80 12.81 4.58
CA ALA A 117 -7.53 11.71 3.66
C ALA A 117 -6.51 10.74 4.28
N GLY A 118 -6.71 9.44 4.06
CA GLY A 118 -5.72 8.45 4.42
C GLY A 118 -4.47 8.54 3.53
N PHE A 119 -3.33 8.09 4.04
CA PHE A 119 -2.08 8.03 3.27
C PHE A 119 -1.41 6.66 3.42
N GLY A 120 -0.79 6.16 2.36
CA GLY A 120 0.10 5.01 2.47
C GLY A 120 1.22 5.02 1.45
N ALA A 121 2.34 4.41 1.82
CA ALA A 121 3.49 4.26 0.94
C ALA A 121 3.94 2.79 0.88
N LEU A 122 4.32 2.36 -0.33
CA LEU A 122 4.69 0.99 -0.65
C LEU A 122 6.14 0.92 -1.13
N HIS A 123 6.84 -0.14 -0.73
CA HIS A 123 8.22 -0.46 -1.07
C HIS A 123 9.17 0.74 -0.94
N PHE A 124 9.93 1.05 -1.98
CA PHE A 124 10.84 2.18 -2.04
C PHE A 124 10.15 3.54 -1.86
N GLY A 125 8.83 3.60 -1.99
CA GLY A 125 8.02 4.76 -1.65
C GLY A 125 8.06 5.10 -0.16
N VAL A 126 8.39 4.16 0.73
CA VAL A 126 8.54 4.41 2.17
C VAL A 126 9.85 5.12 2.54
N GLU A 127 10.81 5.17 1.62
CA GLU A 127 12.08 5.86 1.83
C GLU A 127 11.95 7.35 1.53
N VAL A 128 12.32 8.16 2.52
CA VAL A 128 12.38 9.62 2.40
C VAL A 128 13.60 10.15 3.13
N ASN A 129 14.02 11.37 2.75
CA ASN A 129 15.10 12.03 3.46
C ASN A 129 14.65 12.43 4.87
N LYS A 130 15.57 12.31 5.83
CA LYS A 130 15.41 12.90 7.16
C LYS A 130 15.15 14.40 7.06
N GLY A 131 14.29 14.92 7.92
CA GLY A 131 13.89 16.33 7.93
C GLY A 131 12.42 16.46 7.59
N GLU A 132 12.05 17.45 6.77
CA GLU A 132 10.66 17.75 6.42
C GLU A 132 9.90 16.51 5.90
N ALA A 133 10.49 15.79 4.94
CA ALA A 133 9.84 14.61 4.35
C ALA A 133 9.64 13.47 5.37
N GLY A 134 10.67 13.13 6.15
CA GLY A 134 10.57 12.17 7.26
C GLY A 134 9.54 12.58 8.32
N ASN A 135 9.52 13.86 8.72
CA ASN A 135 8.54 14.40 9.66
C ASN A 135 7.11 14.29 9.13
N ASN A 136 6.91 14.54 7.83
CA ASN A 136 5.63 14.34 7.19
C ASN A 136 5.21 12.87 7.20
N TYR A 137 6.09 11.93 6.84
CA TYR A 137 5.73 10.50 6.88
C TYR A 137 5.50 9.97 8.30
N LEU A 138 6.24 10.44 9.31
CA LEU A 138 5.90 10.15 10.71
C LEU A 138 4.48 10.62 11.05
N SER A 139 4.12 11.83 10.63
CA SER A 139 2.77 12.39 10.87
C SER A 139 1.67 11.68 10.06
N TRP A 140 1.96 11.21 8.85
CA TRP A 140 0.96 10.69 7.90
C TRP A 140 0.79 9.17 7.99
N MET A 141 1.88 8.44 8.18
CA MET A 141 1.90 6.97 8.21
C MET A 141 2.65 6.36 9.38
N GLY A 142 3.10 7.16 10.36
CA GLY A 142 3.62 6.67 11.64
C GLY A 142 5.06 6.18 11.60
N GLY A 143 5.63 5.96 10.41
CA GLY A 143 7.01 5.52 10.24
C GLY A 143 7.52 5.69 8.82
N TYR A 144 8.82 5.52 8.61
CA TYR A 144 9.46 5.59 7.29
C TYR A 144 10.86 4.93 7.29
N PHE A 145 11.40 4.66 6.10
CA PHE A 145 12.79 4.24 5.93
C PHE A 145 13.71 5.47 5.93
N GLU A 146 14.71 5.48 6.81
CA GLU A 146 15.75 6.51 6.86
C GLU A 146 17.11 5.91 6.46
N THR A 147 17.78 6.49 5.46
CA THR A 147 19.13 6.07 5.08
C THR A 147 20.10 6.21 6.25
N PHE A 148 21.06 5.29 6.32
CA PHE A 148 22.01 5.11 7.44
C PHE A 148 21.40 4.69 8.78
N TYR A 149 20.10 4.39 8.82
CA TYR A 149 19.41 3.84 9.99
C TYR A 149 18.68 2.54 9.63
N SER A 150 17.86 2.57 8.59
CA SER A 150 17.12 1.42 8.04
C SER A 150 17.98 0.59 7.10
N VAL A 151 17.55 -0.63 6.80
CA VAL A 151 18.25 -1.56 5.89
C VAL A 151 17.31 -2.21 4.87
N ASN A 152 17.82 -2.55 3.69
CA ASN A 152 17.05 -3.13 2.57
C ASN A 152 17.62 -4.46 2.02
N PRO A 153 17.86 -5.48 2.86
CA PRO A 153 18.43 -6.73 2.37
C PRO A 153 17.43 -7.56 1.57
N TRP A 154 17.95 -8.52 0.79
CA TRP A 154 17.16 -9.58 0.18
C TRP A 154 17.02 -10.78 1.12
N TRP A 155 15.81 -11.04 1.61
CA TRP A 155 15.55 -12.14 2.54
C TRP A 155 14.12 -12.68 2.40
N THR A 156 13.80 -13.69 3.21
CA THR A 156 12.58 -14.48 3.09
C THR A 156 11.95 -14.64 4.47
N PRO A 157 11.19 -13.62 4.94
CA PRO A 157 10.48 -13.68 6.22
C PRO A 157 9.45 -14.80 6.24
N LYS A 158 9.14 -15.29 7.43
CA LYS A 158 8.14 -16.33 7.70
C LYS A 158 7.01 -15.74 8.54
N TYR A 159 6.01 -15.17 7.88
CA TYR A 159 4.85 -14.61 8.57
C TYR A 159 3.88 -15.72 8.97
N HIS A 160 3.71 -15.92 10.27
CA HIS A 160 2.84 -16.96 10.85
C HIS A 160 2.01 -16.46 12.03
N GLN A 161 2.25 -15.22 12.47
CA GLN A 161 1.51 -14.54 13.52
C GLN A 161 1.04 -13.19 12.98
N PHE A 162 -0.20 -12.83 13.27
CA PHE A 162 -0.82 -11.60 12.82
C PHE A 162 -1.60 -10.97 13.99
N PRO A 163 -1.66 -9.63 14.08
CA PRO A 163 -2.39 -8.95 15.15
C PRO A 163 -3.90 -9.13 14.99
N ASP A 164 -4.65 -8.90 16.07
CA ASP A 164 -6.10 -8.67 15.99
C ASP A 164 -6.37 -7.26 15.46
N HIS A 165 -6.25 -7.10 14.14
CA HIS A 165 -6.48 -5.83 13.45
C HIS A 165 -7.20 -6.09 12.11
N PRO A 166 -8.13 -5.21 11.66
CA PRO A 166 -8.81 -5.38 10.38
C PRO A 166 -7.89 -5.64 9.19
N VAL A 167 -6.69 -5.04 9.18
CA VAL A 167 -5.72 -5.25 8.08
C VAL A 167 -5.16 -6.69 8.02
N ALA A 168 -5.19 -7.42 9.13
CA ALA A 168 -4.76 -8.81 9.20
C ALA A 168 -5.87 -9.83 8.85
N ARG A 169 -7.11 -9.40 8.62
CA ARG A 169 -8.23 -10.30 8.30
C ARG A 169 -7.98 -11.09 7.01
N GLY A 170 -8.22 -12.39 7.05
CA GLY A 170 -8.03 -13.29 5.90
C GLY A 170 -6.58 -13.61 5.54
N VAL A 171 -5.59 -12.97 6.19
CA VAL A 171 -4.17 -13.23 5.92
C VAL A 171 -3.81 -14.59 6.51
N LYS A 172 -3.30 -15.48 5.65
CA LYS A 172 -2.81 -16.81 6.04
C LYS A 172 -1.28 -16.77 6.16
N PRO A 173 -0.65 -17.72 6.87
CA PRO A 173 0.79 -17.80 6.91
C PRO A 173 1.41 -17.85 5.51
N PHE A 174 2.44 -17.04 5.26
CA PHE A 174 3.12 -16.97 3.98
C PHE A 174 4.59 -16.60 4.11
N SER A 175 5.36 -16.90 3.07
CA SER A 175 6.78 -16.58 2.98
C SER A 175 7.14 -16.33 1.52
N VAL A 176 7.68 -15.15 1.24
CA VAL A 176 8.12 -14.74 -0.10
C VAL A 176 9.48 -14.08 -0.01
N ARG A 177 10.33 -14.33 -1.00
CA ARG A 177 11.61 -13.65 -1.13
C ARG A 177 11.39 -12.29 -1.78
N ASP A 178 11.88 -11.25 -1.13
CA ASP A 178 11.76 -9.87 -1.61
C ASP A 178 12.95 -9.05 -1.06
N GLU A 179 13.06 -7.81 -1.52
CA GLU A 179 13.90 -6.79 -0.89
C GLU A 179 13.11 -6.14 0.26
N TRP A 180 12.94 -6.87 1.36
CA TRP A 180 12.13 -6.44 2.50
C TRP A 180 12.91 -5.50 3.43
N TYR A 181 12.42 -4.27 3.61
CA TYR A 181 13.11 -3.28 4.43
C TYR A 181 12.70 -3.39 5.89
N TYR A 182 13.62 -3.08 6.80
CA TYR A 182 13.35 -3.02 8.22
C TYR A 182 14.24 -2.04 8.99
N HIS A 183 14.04 -1.96 10.31
CA HIS A 183 14.60 -0.96 11.21
C HIS A 183 14.14 0.45 10.80
N MET A 184 12.82 0.61 10.71
CA MET A 184 12.14 1.86 10.34
C MET A 184 12.24 2.89 11.46
N ARG A 185 12.21 4.17 11.10
CA ARG A 185 11.85 5.22 12.06
C ARG A 185 10.36 5.10 12.34
N PHE A 186 9.95 5.23 13.59
CA PHE A 186 8.56 5.34 14.00
C PHE A 186 8.34 6.58 14.86
N VAL A 187 7.08 6.98 15.00
CA VAL A 187 6.67 7.96 16.02
C VAL A 187 7.09 7.50 17.42
N PRO A 188 7.31 8.43 18.37
CA PRO A 188 7.74 8.07 19.73
C PRO A 188 6.84 7.00 20.37
N ASP A 189 7.49 6.02 20.99
CA ASP A 189 6.86 4.85 21.64
C ASP A 189 5.91 4.04 20.72
N GLU A 190 6.05 4.21 19.39
CA GLU A 190 5.17 3.61 18.38
C GLU A 190 3.68 3.91 18.66
N LYS A 191 3.40 5.06 19.30
CA LYS A 191 2.05 5.39 19.74
C LYS A 191 1.09 5.48 18.55
N GLY A 192 0.07 4.62 18.53
CA GLY A 192 -0.92 4.54 17.46
C GLY A 192 -0.46 3.70 16.26
N VAL A 193 0.75 3.13 16.29
CA VAL A 193 1.24 2.19 15.29
C VAL A 193 0.85 0.77 15.68
N THR A 194 0.35 -0.01 14.72
CA THR A 194 0.16 -1.46 14.88
C THR A 194 0.96 -2.18 13.81
N PRO A 195 2.00 -2.95 14.18
CA PRO A 195 2.70 -3.82 13.24
C PRO A 195 1.76 -4.90 12.68
N ILE A 196 1.69 -5.02 11.36
CA ILE A 196 0.87 -6.02 10.66
C ILE A 196 1.71 -7.23 10.28
N LEU A 197 2.90 -6.99 9.72
CA LEU A 197 3.85 -8.03 9.34
C LEU A 197 5.14 -7.83 10.11
N SER A 198 5.47 -8.82 10.96
CA SER A 198 6.70 -8.83 11.72
C SER A 198 7.38 -10.19 11.64
N ASP A 199 8.70 -10.18 11.62
CA ASP A 199 9.54 -11.37 11.74
C ASP A 199 10.92 -10.96 12.27
N LEU A 200 11.73 -11.92 12.68
CA LEU A 200 13.13 -11.70 13.07
C LEU A 200 14.04 -11.95 11.86
N PRO A 201 14.68 -10.92 11.28
CA PRO A 201 15.61 -11.11 10.17
C PRO A 201 16.84 -11.92 10.60
N PRO A 202 17.47 -12.69 9.69
CA PRO A 202 18.76 -13.31 9.96
C PRO A 202 19.83 -12.25 10.28
N LEU A 203 20.72 -12.50 11.24
CA LEU A 203 21.72 -11.50 11.65
C LEU A 203 22.65 -11.05 10.50
N ASN A 204 22.88 -11.91 9.50
CA ASN A 204 23.71 -11.56 8.34
C ASN A 204 23.05 -10.54 7.40
N THR A 205 21.77 -10.21 7.60
CA THR A 205 21.08 -9.15 6.85
C THR A 205 21.19 -7.78 7.51
N ALA A 206 21.77 -7.70 8.72
CA ALA A 206 21.99 -6.48 9.49
C ALA A 206 23.50 -6.26 9.71
N GLY A 207 24.17 -5.59 8.77
CA GLY A 207 25.60 -5.33 8.88
C GLY A 207 25.96 -4.47 10.10
N LYS A 208 27.12 -4.72 10.72
CA LYS A 208 27.63 -3.87 11.82
C LYS A 208 28.13 -2.51 11.34
N ASN A 209 28.69 -2.47 10.13
CA ASN A 209 29.29 -1.27 9.57
C ASN A 209 28.20 -0.33 9.07
N ARG A 210 28.37 0.97 9.38
CA ARG A 210 27.47 2.01 8.89
C ARG A 210 27.49 2.07 7.36
N SER A 211 26.35 1.80 6.74
CA SER A 211 26.07 1.96 5.31
C SER A 211 24.74 2.68 5.15
N ASP A 212 24.53 3.32 4.01
CA ASP A 212 23.27 3.96 3.66
C ASP A 212 22.06 3.01 3.75
N ARG A 213 22.22 1.72 3.38
CA ARG A 213 21.13 0.72 3.46
C ARG A 213 21.57 -0.70 3.87
N GLY A 214 22.86 -0.92 4.15
CA GLY A 214 23.41 -2.25 4.45
C GLY A 214 23.55 -2.59 5.95
N GLY A 215 23.51 -1.59 6.83
CA GLY A 215 23.70 -1.83 8.26
C GLY A 215 24.17 -0.62 9.06
N ASN A 216 24.18 -0.80 10.38
CA ASN A 216 24.75 0.07 11.40
C ASN A 216 24.75 -0.67 12.76
N GLU A 217 25.38 -0.09 13.77
CA GLU A 217 25.47 -0.70 15.11
C GLU A 217 24.09 -0.92 15.77
N PHE A 218 23.11 -0.03 15.54
CA PHE A 218 21.80 -0.09 16.16
C PHE A 218 20.96 -1.24 15.59
N VAL A 219 20.83 -1.32 14.26
CA VAL A 219 20.09 -2.42 13.62
C VAL A 219 20.74 -3.77 13.91
N HIS A 220 22.07 -3.82 13.93
CA HIS A 220 22.78 -5.05 14.27
C HIS A 220 22.51 -5.47 15.71
N ALA A 221 22.56 -4.54 16.67
CA ALA A 221 22.30 -4.83 18.07
C ALA A 221 20.85 -5.30 18.28
N ASP A 222 19.88 -4.67 17.63
CA ASP A 222 18.46 -5.02 17.75
C ASP A 222 18.16 -6.42 17.19
N VAL A 223 18.68 -6.74 16.00
CA VAL A 223 18.53 -8.08 15.41
C VAL A 223 19.29 -9.13 16.23
N ALA A 224 20.49 -8.82 16.72
CA ALA A 224 21.27 -9.73 17.58
C ALA A 224 20.57 -10.01 18.92
N ALA A 225 19.81 -9.03 19.45
CA ALA A 225 19.00 -9.18 20.65
C ALA A 225 17.66 -9.91 20.39
N GLY A 226 17.40 -10.34 19.15
CA GLY A 226 16.17 -11.06 18.80
C GLY A 226 14.93 -10.16 18.72
N LYS A 227 15.09 -8.84 18.56
CA LYS A 227 13.95 -7.92 18.43
C LYS A 227 13.27 -8.11 17.07
N PRO A 228 11.97 -8.45 17.04
CA PRO A 228 11.23 -8.52 15.79
C PRO A 228 11.29 -7.20 15.04
N GLN A 229 11.25 -7.29 13.72
CA GLN A 229 11.27 -6.14 12.83
C GLN A 229 9.97 -6.06 12.03
N HIS A 230 9.55 -4.84 11.68
CA HIS A 230 8.24 -4.59 11.09
C HIS A 230 8.35 -4.23 9.60
N MET A 231 7.72 -5.04 8.75
CA MET A 231 7.72 -4.92 7.29
C MET A 231 6.40 -4.36 6.75
N ALA A 232 5.35 -4.37 7.56
CA ALA A 232 4.12 -3.65 7.27
C ALA A 232 3.50 -3.18 8.58
N TRP A 233 2.92 -1.99 8.57
CA TRP A 233 2.29 -1.39 9.74
C TRP A 233 1.15 -0.47 9.33
N VAL A 234 0.24 -0.23 10.27
CA VAL A 234 -0.78 0.80 10.17
C VAL A 234 -0.55 1.86 11.24
N TYR A 235 -1.05 3.07 11.01
CA TYR A 235 -0.98 4.17 11.95
C TYR A 235 -2.34 4.86 12.09
N GLU A 236 -2.87 4.88 13.30
CA GLU A 236 -4.06 5.66 13.67
C GLU A 236 -3.63 7.07 14.09
N ARG A 237 -3.91 8.04 13.23
CA ARG A 237 -3.52 9.43 13.47
C ARG A 237 -4.42 10.03 14.57
N PRO A 238 -3.88 10.90 15.45
CA PRO A 238 -4.69 11.59 16.47
C PRO A 238 -5.86 12.41 15.92
N ASP A 239 -5.81 12.82 14.66
CA ASP A 239 -6.88 13.54 13.95
C ASP A 239 -7.95 12.62 13.33
N GLY A 240 -7.88 11.31 13.59
CA GLY A 240 -8.79 10.31 13.05
C GLY A 240 -8.49 9.89 11.61
N GLY A 241 -7.41 10.40 11.01
CA GLY A 241 -6.86 9.87 9.76
C GLY A 241 -6.13 8.55 9.93
N ARG A 242 -5.80 7.90 8.82
CA ARG A 242 -5.16 6.56 8.80
C ARG A 242 -3.96 6.51 7.87
N GLY A 243 -2.94 5.78 8.32
CA GLY A 243 -1.65 5.64 7.67
C GLY A 243 -1.27 4.18 7.41
N PHE A 244 -0.59 3.87 6.31
CA PHE A 244 -0.11 2.51 6.02
C PHE A 244 1.29 2.51 5.41
N GLY A 245 2.17 1.67 5.93
CA GLY A 245 3.49 1.40 5.36
C GLY A 245 3.64 -0.08 5.04
N PHE A 246 4.27 -0.38 3.90
CA PHE A 246 4.55 -1.75 3.47
C PHE A 246 5.89 -1.78 2.73
N THR A 247 6.85 -2.58 3.17
CA THR A 247 8.24 -2.51 2.69
C THR A 247 8.58 -3.51 1.59
N GLY A 248 7.75 -4.53 1.34
CA GLY A 248 7.92 -5.45 0.21
C GLY A 248 7.45 -4.82 -1.10
N LEU A 249 7.30 -5.63 -2.15
CA LEU A 249 6.90 -5.22 -3.51
C LEU A 249 8.09 -4.75 -4.39
N HIS A 250 9.30 -5.25 -4.13
CA HIS A 250 10.36 -5.18 -5.15
C HIS A 250 9.98 -6.08 -6.33
N VAL A 251 9.63 -7.32 -6.00
CA VAL A 251 9.33 -8.39 -6.98
C VAL A 251 7.83 -8.43 -7.27
N HIS A 252 7.42 -8.00 -8.45
CA HIS A 252 6.02 -7.99 -8.90
C HIS A 252 5.36 -9.36 -8.78
N ALA A 253 6.10 -10.43 -9.03
CA ALA A 253 5.60 -11.80 -8.95
C ALA A 253 5.09 -12.19 -7.55
N ASN A 254 5.48 -11.48 -6.48
CA ASN A 254 4.97 -11.72 -5.13
C ASN A 254 3.47 -11.39 -5.01
N LEU A 255 2.90 -10.59 -5.92
CA LEU A 255 1.44 -10.42 -6.03
C LEU A 255 0.73 -11.72 -6.46
N GLY A 256 1.44 -12.73 -6.94
CA GLY A 256 0.84 -14.07 -7.11
C GLY A 256 0.47 -14.74 -5.78
N ASN A 257 1.08 -14.33 -4.66
CA ASN A 257 0.75 -14.85 -3.34
C ASN A 257 -0.49 -14.16 -2.76
N ASP A 258 -1.53 -14.93 -2.46
CA ASP A 258 -2.81 -14.40 -1.97
C ASP A 258 -2.70 -13.62 -0.67
N SER A 259 -1.88 -14.05 0.29
CA SER A 259 -1.76 -13.37 1.59
C SER A 259 -0.95 -12.08 1.47
N PHE A 260 0.09 -12.06 0.62
CA PHE A 260 0.82 -10.84 0.27
C PHE A 260 -0.13 -9.79 -0.34
N ARG A 261 -0.97 -10.18 -1.31
CA ARG A 261 -1.98 -9.28 -1.88
C ARG A 261 -3.04 -8.86 -0.86
N THR A 262 -3.50 -9.79 -0.03
CA THR A 262 -4.55 -9.53 0.98
C THR A 262 -4.11 -8.44 1.95
N VAL A 263 -2.84 -8.46 2.41
CA VAL A 263 -2.30 -7.40 3.26
C VAL A 263 -2.33 -6.04 2.57
N LEU A 264 -1.92 -5.96 1.30
CA LEU A 264 -1.95 -4.73 0.53
C LEU A 264 -3.38 -4.20 0.34
N LEU A 265 -4.31 -5.06 -0.12
CA LEU A 265 -5.71 -4.69 -0.33
C LEU A 265 -6.38 -4.23 0.96
N ASN A 266 -6.17 -4.97 2.04
CA ASN A 266 -6.68 -4.62 3.35
C ASN A 266 -6.07 -3.29 3.84
N GLY A 267 -4.77 -3.07 3.64
CA GLY A 267 -4.10 -1.82 4.01
C GLY A 267 -4.71 -0.61 3.28
N VAL A 268 -4.88 -0.70 1.96
CA VAL A 268 -5.52 0.35 1.17
C VAL A 268 -6.97 0.58 1.60
N ALA A 269 -7.74 -0.49 1.77
CA ALA A 269 -9.13 -0.39 2.22
C ALA A 269 -9.24 0.27 3.60
N TRP A 270 -8.37 -0.11 4.54
CA TRP A 270 -8.36 0.44 5.89
C TRP A 270 -8.04 1.93 5.89
N VAL A 271 -7.02 2.35 5.13
CA VAL A 271 -6.62 3.75 4.98
C VAL A 271 -7.74 4.59 4.35
N ALA A 272 -8.50 4.02 3.40
CA ALA A 272 -9.69 4.62 2.82
C ALA A 272 -10.93 4.59 3.73
N LYS A 273 -10.82 4.03 4.94
CA LYS A 273 -11.92 3.82 5.89
C LYS A 273 -13.05 2.94 5.35
N LEU A 274 -12.72 2.01 4.46
CA LEU A 274 -13.64 0.94 4.05
C LEU A 274 -13.71 -0.13 5.13
N GLU A 275 -14.86 -0.80 5.20
CA GLU A 275 -15.02 -1.99 6.02
C GLU A 275 -14.30 -3.17 5.35
N ILE A 276 -13.44 -3.85 6.11
CA ILE A 276 -12.73 -5.03 5.63
C ILE A 276 -13.52 -6.27 6.02
N PRO A 277 -13.92 -7.12 5.07
CA PRO A 277 -14.64 -8.37 5.37
C PRO A 277 -13.85 -9.25 6.34
N LYS A 278 -14.55 -10.14 7.04
CA LYS A 278 -13.95 -11.08 8.01
C LYS A 278 -12.80 -11.90 7.40
N ASP A 279 -12.94 -12.28 6.13
CA ASP A 279 -11.98 -13.09 5.40
C ASP A 279 -11.02 -12.25 4.53
N GLY A 280 -10.92 -10.95 4.79
CA GLY A 280 -10.12 -10.00 4.01
C GLY A 280 -10.83 -9.49 2.76
N VAL A 281 -10.24 -8.50 2.09
CA VAL A 281 -10.75 -8.01 0.80
C VAL A 281 -10.65 -9.14 -0.24
N PRO A 282 -11.76 -9.54 -0.88
CA PRO A 282 -11.72 -10.61 -1.86
C PRO A 282 -10.88 -10.20 -3.07
N SER A 283 -9.99 -11.09 -3.50
CA SER A 283 -9.31 -10.99 -4.79
C SER A 283 -9.23 -12.35 -5.44
N THR A 284 -9.45 -12.40 -6.75
CA THR A 284 -9.24 -13.62 -7.52
C THR A 284 -7.76 -14.01 -7.47
N PRO A 285 -7.42 -15.32 -7.39
CA PRO A 285 -6.05 -15.77 -7.54
C PRO A 285 -5.43 -15.20 -8.82
N VAL A 286 -4.16 -14.80 -8.73
CA VAL A 286 -3.44 -14.16 -9.83
C VAL A 286 -2.30 -15.09 -10.24
N ASP A 287 -2.38 -15.63 -11.45
CA ASP A 287 -1.33 -16.47 -12.01
C ASP A 287 -0.25 -15.64 -12.72
N THR A 288 0.82 -16.30 -13.16
CA THR A 288 1.93 -15.65 -13.89
C THR A 288 1.45 -14.93 -15.14
N LYS A 289 0.48 -15.48 -15.87
CA LYS A 289 -0.02 -14.84 -17.09
C LYS A 289 -0.72 -13.53 -16.79
N ALA A 290 -1.56 -13.49 -15.75
CA ALA A 290 -2.22 -12.27 -15.29
C ALA A 290 -1.20 -11.23 -14.78
N LEU A 291 -0.15 -11.66 -14.09
CA LEU A 291 0.95 -10.79 -13.64
C LEU A 291 1.71 -10.15 -14.81
N GLU A 292 2.02 -10.93 -15.84
CA GLU A 292 2.68 -10.41 -17.05
C GLU A 292 1.76 -9.48 -17.85
N GLN A 293 0.48 -9.84 -17.97
CA GLN A 293 -0.49 -9.01 -18.68
C GLN A 293 -0.66 -7.64 -18.03
N VAL A 294 -0.71 -7.56 -16.69
CA VAL A 294 -0.87 -6.26 -16.02
C VAL A 294 0.38 -5.37 -16.15
N ILE A 295 1.58 -5.96 -16.31
CA ILE A 295 2.79 -5.21 -16.68
C ILE A 295 2.63 -4.58 -18.07
N ASP A 296 2.11 -5.34 -19.04
CA ASP A 296 1.90 -4.85 -20.39
C ASP A 296 0.80 -3.78 -20.43
N ASP A 297 -0.29 -3.95 -19.67
CA ASP A 297 -1.34 -2.94 -19.49
C ASP A 297 -0.77 -1.62 -18.94
N ALA A 298 0.07 -1.70 -17.89
CA ALA A 298 0.72 -0.54 -17.29
C ALA A 298 1.61 0.19 -18.30
N ARG A 299 2.41 -0.54 -19.07
CA ARG A 299 3.29 0.03 -20.10
C ARG A 299 2.49 0.68 -21.23
N ALA A 300 1.38 0.08 -21.64
CA ALA A 300 0.48 0.66 -22.63
C ALA A 300 -0.14 1.98 -22.11
N ALA A 301 -0.59 2.02 -20.86
CA ALA A 301 -1.10 3.23 -20.23
C ALA A 301 -0.04 4.35 -20.16
N LEU A 302 1.18 4.03 -19.72
CA LEU A 302 2.30 4.97 -19.71
C LEU A 302 2.66 5.50 -21.10
N ALA A 303 2.64 4.63 -22.13
CA ALA A 303 2.87 5.03 -23.52
C ALA A 303 1.76 5.95 -24.05
N ALA A 304 0.53 5.81 -23.55
CA ALA A 304 -0.60 6.68 -23.83
C ALA A 304 -0.60 7.99 -23.01
N GLY A 305 0.44 8.24 -22.20
CA GLY A 305 0.58 9.46 -21.40
C GLY A 305 -0.28 9.50 -20.14
N LYS A 306 -0.70 8.32 -19.65
CA LYS A 306 -1.46 8.18 -18.41
C LYS A 306 -0.57 8.22 -17.16
#